data_AF-A0A2G7GBL7-F1
#
_entry.id   AF-A0A2G7GBL7-F1
#
_cell.length_a   1.000
_cell.length_b   1.000
_cell.length_c   1.000
_cell.angle_alpha   90.00
_cell.angle_beta   90.00
_cell.angle_gamma   90.00
#
_symmetry.space_group_name_H-M   'P 1'
#
loop_
_entity.id
_entity.type
_entity.pdbx_description
1 polymer ?
#
loop_
_entity_poly.entity_id
_entity_poly.type
_entity_poly.pdbx_seq_one_letter_code
_entity_poly.pdbx_strand_id
1 'polypeptide(L)'
;MPRLANLRTGSPDYEYGQLPYNHTADGERDVANCKFPSIPKKMNEKRKRNAIWGIIGTAFFLIVSFTGVAIAFTVVFAVKSPNVGGHRSDSPQYALYKNTRFEECYSAPGSTTNCTAMRVALNSSTIAGFGYLRSSVVLNEDNSSDWCEAVSCFNDYKVIPSTPRDSAMWPTLLTSWATCAGFLVGSLFQLLLQQKALYSPRNKPCKGLGDVHWYSWLFIGYDLVSFTWWWVSFGKLAAAPESAATPFIVGWVIPWKYAGLFRYHPFSCAFGTNRRGKSVARGIFYILAVIQWIASWYVIHINLPSLTTATGWGMRAPNPSYDCVQSQVDAAPGTSTCSATQICSRNWLFVDFGFHPSYRNADPLIAIGLIFLALTLLALSPLFMMVIACFLRDKSPSLSPRRTLRWADPGPVAVLSLLSVFEIITGCILVVDMVKRLNGTPDATVGFDWECQAIHVTLSPWKYYIDLDYERGWRLTKLWFNS
;
A
#
# COMPACT_ATOMS: atom_id res chain seq x y z
N MET A 1 -17.10 -64.72 -29.07
CA MET A 1 -17.46 -63.41 -28.49
C MET A 1 -16.96 -63.33 -27.05
N PRO A 2 -15.85 -62.64 -26.75
CA PRO A 2 -15.47 -62.32 -25.38
C PRO A 2 -16.12 -61.00 -24.94
N ARG A 3 -16.70 -60.98 -23.73
CA ARG A 3 -17.31 -59.80 -23.10
C ARG A 3 -16.25 -58.82 -22.60
N LEU A 4 -16.47 -57.55 -22.91
CA LEU A 4 -15.70 -56.37 -22.53
C LEU A 4 -15.42 -56.29 -21.02
N ALA A 5 -14.14 -56.13 -20.72
CA ALA A 5 -13.64 -55.64 -19.44
C ALA A 5 -13.81 -54.11 -19.32
N ASN A 6 -13.92 -53.65 -18.07
CA ASN A 6 -13.44 -52.36 -17.57
C ASN A 6 -13.82 -51.08 -18.32
N LEU A 7 -14.97 -50.50 -17.97
CA LEU A 7 -15.22 -49.06 -18.05
C LEU A 7 -15.82 -48.57 -16.73
N ARG A 8 -15.07 -48.71 -15.63
CA ARG A 8 -15.29 -47.87 -14.44
C ARG A 8 -14.39 -46.65 -14.63
N THR A 9 -15.03 -45.53 -14.96
CA THR A 9 -14.45 -44.20 -15.06
C THR A 9 -13.66 -43.86 -13.79
N GLY A 10 -12.34 -44.01 -13.87
CA GLY A 10 -11.42 -43.55 -12.85
C GLY A 10 -11.51 -42.04 -12.72
N SER A 11 -11.93 -41.58 -11.54
CA SER A 11 -11.69 -40.20 -11.10
C SER A 11 -10.18 -39.93 -11.15
N PRO A 12 -9.68 -38.91 -11.86
CA PRO A 12 -8.26 -38.72 -12.09
C PRO A 12 -7.62 -37.97 -10.91
N ASP A 13 -7.63 -38.61 -9.75
CA ASP A 13 -6.71 -38.35 -8.64
C ASP A 13 -5.50 -39.29 -8.78
N TYR A 14 -4.68 -39.10 -9.83
CA TYR A 14 -3.44 -39.87 -9.97
C TYR A 14 -2.21 -38.98 -10.21
N GLU A 15 -1.20 -39.31 -9.41
CA GLU A 15 0.22 -38.95 -9.47
C GLU A 15 0.57 -37.48 -9.21
N TYR A 16 0.60 -37.10 -7.95
CA TYR A 16 1.67 -36.30 -7.35
C TYR A 16 1.67 -36.66 -5.85
N GLY A 17 2.52 -37.62 -5.48
CA GLY A 17 2.65 -38.13 -4.11
C GLY A 17 1.85 -39.39 -3.79
N GLN A 18 1.90 -40.42 -4.64
CA GLN A 18 1.85 -41.77 -4.07
C GLN A 18 3.16 -41.95 -3.30
N LEU A 19 3.09 -41.76 -1.99
CA LEU A 19 3.87 -42.62 -1.10
C LEU A 19 3.47 -44.06 -1.44
N PRO A 20 4.40 -45.02 -1.46
CA PRO A 20 4.04 -46.42 -1.59
C PRO A 20 2.95 -46.70 -0.56
N TYR A 21 1.82 -47.26 -1.01
CA TYR A 21 0.82 -47.84 -0.13
C TYR A 21 1.49 -49.01 0.58
N ASN A 22 2.22 -48.74 1.65
CA ASN A 22 2.50 -49.77 2.63
C ASN A 22 1.23 -49.89 3.46
N HIS A 23 0.39 -50.84 3.08
CA HIS A 23 -0.48 -51.48 4.05
C HIS A 23 0.44 -52.01 5.15
N THR A 24 0.45 -51.39 6.32
CA THR A 24 0.84 -52.11 7.52
C THR A 24 -0.15 -53.26 7.69
N ALA A 25 0.33 -54.40 8.18
CA ALA A 25 -0.45 -55.64 8.31
C ALA A 25 -1.76 -55.46 9.12
N ASP A 26 -1.90 -54.35 9.85
CA ASP A 26 -2.99 -54.09 10.78
C ASP A 26 -4.12 -53.19 10.23
N GLY A 27 -4.13 -52.87 8.93
CA GLY A 27 -5.29 -52.18 8.31
C GLY A 27 -5.54 -50.75 8.78
N GLU A 28 -4.56 -50.12 9.44
CA GLU A 28 -4.65 -48.73 9.88
C GLU A 28 -4.62 -47.79 8.65
N ARG A 29 -5.70 -47.04 8.43
CA ARG A 29 -5.79 -46.08 7.31
C ARG A 29 -4.69 -45.06 7.45
N ASP A 30 -3.93 -44.84 6.38
CA ASP A 30 -2.87 -43.84 6.23
C ASP A 30 -3.37 -42.42 6.61
N VAL A 31 -3.31 -42.10 7.90
CA VAL A 31 -3.73 -40.81 8.46
C VAL A 31 -2.65 -39.78 8.15
N ALA A 32 -2.96 -38.90 7.20
CA ALA A 32 -2.42 -37.54 7.12
C ALA A 32 -0.91 -37.39 6.83
N ASN A 33 -0.45 -37.79 5.64
CA ASN A 33 0.88 -37.36 5.18
C ASN A 33 0.90 -35.82 4.95
N CYS A 34 1.66 -35.11 5.80
CA CYS A 34 1.81 -33.65 5.72
C CYS A 34 2.42 -33.26 4.34
N LYS A 35 1.80 -32.31 3.62
CA LYS A 35 2.27 -31.88 2.28
C LYS A 35 3.23 -30.71 2.39
N PHE A 36 4.44 -30.83 1.85
CA PHE A 36 5.43 -29.76 1.85
C PHE A 36 5.40 -28.96 0.53
N PRO A 37 5.84 -27.69 0.52
CA PRO A 37 5.93 -26.90 -0.71
C PRO A 37 6.83 -27.59 -1.74
N SER A 38 6.44 -27.54 -3.01
CA SER A 38 7.26 -28.03 -4.12
C SER A 38 8.41 -27.10 -4.48
N ILE A 39 8.32 -25.82 -4.07
CA ILE A 39 9.27 -24.76 -4.40
C ILE A 39 9.64 -23.98 -3.12
N PRO A 40 10.94 -23.73 -2.89
CA PRO A 40 12.07 -24.33 -3.60
C PRO A 40 12.14 -25.84 -3.32
N LYS A 41 12.60 -26.61 -4.33
CA LYS A 41 12.80 -28.07 -4.18
C LYS A 41 13.73 -28.36 -3.01
N LYS A 42 13.51 -29.49 -2.34
CA LYS A 42 14.46 -30.00 -1.35
C LYS A 42 15.83 -30.16 -2.01
N MET A 43 16.81 -29.41 -1.53
CA MET A 43 18.17 -29.45 -2.06
C MET A 43 18.98 -30.51 -1.32
N ASN A 44 19.67 -31.36 -2.09
CA ASN A 44 20.58 -32.37 -1.54
C ASN A 44 21.90 -31.74 -1.07
N GLU A 45 22.35 -30.68 -1.75
CA GLU A 45 23.58 -29.98 -1.39
C GLU A 45 23.38 -29.07 -0.16
N LYS A 46 24.07 -29.41 0.93
CA LYS A 46 24.07 -28.63 2.19
C LYS A 46 24.47 -27.17 1.97
N ARG A 47 25.44 -26.90 1.08
CA ARG A 47 25.92 -25.54 0.78
C ARG A 47 24.83 -24.68 0.15
N LYS A 48 24.15 -25.15 -0.90
CA LYS A 48 23.05 -24.42 -1.55
C LYS A 48 21.86 -24.22 -0.61
N ARG A 49 21.53 -25.23 0.21
CA ARG A 49 20.51 -25.10 1.26
C ARG A 49 20.84 -24.00 2.26
N ASN A 50 22.06 -24.00 2.79
CA ASN A 50 22.51 -22.99 3.74
C ASN A 50 22.53 -21.59 3.11
N ALA A 51 22.87 -21.47 1.83
CA ALA A 51 22.80 -20.20 1.09
C ALA A 51 21.35 -19.68 0.99
N ILE A 52 20.38 -20.52 0.62
CA ILE A 52 18.95 -20.13 0.57
C ILE A 52 18.46 -19.70 1.95
N TRP A 53 18.77 -20.48 2.99
CA TRP A 53 18.44 -20.12 4.37
C TRP A 53 19.06 -18.78 4.79
N GLY A 54 20.32 -18.56 4.43
CA GLY A 54 21.00 -17.29 4.64
C GLY A 54 20.31 -16.14 3.94
N ILE A 55 19.95 -16.29 2.65
CA ILE A 55 19.26 -15.25 1.88
C ILE A 55 17.91 -14.89 2.50
N ILE A 56 17.07 -15.88 2.81
CA ILE A 56 15.75 -15.63 3.41
C ILE A 56 15.90 -15.02 4.81
N GLY A 57 16.85 -15.53 5.61
CA GLY A 57 17.15 -15.00 6.95
C GLY A 57 17.64 -13.55 6.92
N THR A 58 18.55 -13.23 6.00
CA THR A 58 19.04 -11.85 5.79
C THR A 58 17.92 -10.94 5.32
N ALA A 59 17.08 -11.36 4.37
CA ALA A 59 15.94 -10.57 3.91
C ALA A 59 14.95 -10.29 5.05
N PHE A 60 14.65 -11.30 5.88
CA PHE A 60 13.81 -11.15 7.07
C PHE A 60 14.41 -10.16 8.06
N PHE A 61 15.69 -10.32 8.39
CA PHE A 61 16.40 -9.42 9.30
C PHE A 61 16.43 -7.98 8.80
N LEU A 62 16.70 -7.77 7.50
CA LEU A 62 16.73 -6.44 6.90
C LEU A 62 15.35 -5.77 6.95
N ILE A 63 14.26 -6.44 6.57
CA ILE A 63 12.93 -5.81 6.64
C ILE A 63 12.53 -5.51 8.08
N VAL A 64 12.79 -6.42 9.02
CA VAL A 64 12.52 -6.15 10.44
C VAL A 64 13.34 -4.95 10.93
N SER A 65 14.60 -4.83 10.51
CA SER A 65 15.46 -3.68 10.86
C SER A 65 14.91 -2.38 10.27
N PHE A 66 14.55 -2.35 8.99
CA PHE A 66 13.92 -1.18 8.37
C PHE A 66 12.58 -0.84 9.00
N THR A 67 11.80 -1.84 9.43
CA THR A 67 10.54 -1.63 10.15
C THR A 67 10.82 -0.93 11.48
N GLY A 68 11.83 -1.38 12.23
CA GLY A 68 12.28 -0.72 13.45
C GLY A 68 12.75 0.72 13.22
N VAL A 69 13.51 0.97 12.16
CA VAL A 69 13.92 2.32 11.75
C VAL A 69 12.70 3.19 11.44
N ALA A 70 11.76 2.69 10.63
CA ALA A 70 10.52 3.39 10.28
C ALA A 70 9.66 3.72 11.51
N ILE A 71 9.56 2.81 12.48
CA ILE A 71 8.90 3.08 13.78
C ILE A 71 9.63 4.19 14.53
N ALA A 72 10.97 4.10 14.64
CA ALA A 72 11.76 5.12 15.33
C ALA A 72 11.59 6.51 14.70
N PHE A 73 11.63 6.61 13.36
CA PHE A 73 11.36 7.86 12.65
C PHE A 73 9.93 8.35 12.87
N THR A 74 8.94 7.46 12.84
CA THR A 74 7.54 7.82 13.11
C THR A 74 7.40 8.43 14.51
N VAL A 75 8.05 7.85 15.52
CA VAL A 75 8.07 8.39 16.89
C VAL A 75 8.81 9.72 16.92
N VAL A 76 9.96 9.84 16.26
CA VAL A 76 10.70 11.10 16.18
C VAL A 76 9.85 12.18 15.50
N PHE A 77 9.15 11.89 14.40
CA PHE A 77 8.24 12.85 13.76
C PHE A 77 7.04 13.19 14.65
N ALA A 78 6.54 12.26 15.45
CA ALA A 78 5.47 12.54 16.40
C ALA A 78 5.94 13.44 17.57
N VAL A 79 7.22 13.39 17.94
CA VAL A 79 7.76 14.07 19.14
C VAL A 79 8.54 15.35 18.81
N LYS A 80 9.46 15.31 17.85
CA LYS A 80 10.39 16.41 17.53
C LYS A 80 9.84 17.41 16.53
N SER A 81 8.81 17.05 15.77
CA SER A 81 8.47 17.84 14.61
C SER A 81 7.80 19.15 15.04
N PRO A 82 8.18 20.30 14.45
CA PRO A 82 7.64 21.58 14.86
C PRO A 82 6.15 21.62 14.48
N ASN A 83 5.27 21.42 15.45
CA ASN A 83 3.87 21.86 15.36
C ASN A 83 3.92 23.40 15.37
N VAL A 84 4.17 24.01 14.21
CA VAL A 84 4.17 25.46 14.06
C VAL A 84 2.73 25.93 14.33
N GLY A 85 2.54 26.86 15.27
CA GLY A 85 1.22 27.32 15.74
C GLY A 85 0.55 26.45 16.81
N GLY A 86 0.73 25.11 16.77
CA GLY A 86 0.19 24.19 17.79
C GLY A 86 -1.34 24.27 17.92
N HIS A 87 -2.03 24.53 16.82
CA HIS A 87 -3.47 24.73 16.80
C HIS A 87 -4.21 23.40 16.89
N ARG A 88 -5.22 23.35 17.75
CA ARG A 88 -6.13 22.21 17.81
C ARG A 88 -6.95 22.11 16.53
N SER A 89 -7.23 20.90 16.09
CA SER A 89 -7.92 20.65 14.81
C SER A 89 -9.34 21.22 14.71
N ASP A 90 -9.96 21.57 15.85
CA ASP A 90 -11.28 22.21 15.95
C ASP A 90 -11.21 23.75 16.03
N SER A 91 -10.01 24.33 16.07
CA SER A 91 -9.83 25.78 16.18
C SER A 91 -9.98 26.51 14.85
N PRO A 92 -10.49 27.76 14.84
CA PRO A 92 -10.52 28.60 13.63
C PRO A 92 -9.12 28.84 13.02
N GLN A 93 -8.09 28.96 13.86
CA GLN A 93 -6.70 29.15 13.43
C GLN A 93 -6.19 27.93 12.64
N TYR A 94 -6.52 26.72 13.10
CA TYR A 94 -6.21 25.51 12.36
C TYR A 94 -6.90 25.48 11.00
N ALA A 95 -8.16 25.92 10.92
CA ALA A 95 -8.87 25.99 9.65
C ALA A 95 -8.22 26.98 8.66
N LEU A 96 -7.49 28.00 9.12
CA LEU A 96 -6.80 28.96 8.26
C LEU A 96 -5.41 28.48 7.83
N TYR A 97 -4.54 28.26 8.81
CA TYR A 97 -3.10 28.13 8.58
C TYR A 97 -2.60 26.70 8.66
N LYS A 98 -3.34 25.86 9.39
CA LYS A 98 -2.95 24.50 9.76
C LYS A 98 -1.64 24.58 10.56
N ASN A 99 -1.09 23.46 11.00
CA ASN A 99 0.15 23.51 11.79
C ASN A 99 1.40 23.63 10.89
N THR A 100 1.38 24.62 9.99
CA THR A 100 2.41 24.89 8.96
C THR A 100 3.07 26.24 9.19
N ARG A 101 4.18 26.52 8.52
CA ARG A 101 4.85 27.83 8.56
C ARG A 101 4.12 28.95 7.81
N PHE A 102 2.93 28.67 7.27
CA PHE A 102 2.21 29.63 6.44
C PHE A 102 1.89 30.93 7.19
N GLU A 103 1.40 30.87 8.43
CA GLU A 103 1.05 32.07 9.21
C GLU A 103 2.24 33.01 9.39
N GLU A 104 3.38 32.46 9.79
CA GLU A 104 4.64 33.19 10.01
C GLU A 104 5.13 33.84 8.71
N CYS A 105 5.04 33.13 7.59
CA CYS A 105 5.58 33.59 6.31
C CYS A 105 4.64 34.50 5.53
N TYR A 106 3.33 34.33 5.69
CA TYR A 106 2.31 35.24 5.17
C TYR A 106 2.39 36.62 5.84
N SER A 107 2.67 36.63 7.15
CA SER A 107 2.75 37.86 7.96
C SER A 107 4.12 38.54 7.92
N ALA A 108 5.09 37.96 7.22
CA ALA A 108 6.44 38.52 7.12
C ALA A 108 6.43 39.85 6.32
N PRO A 109 7.26 40.85 6.71
CA PRO A 109 7.35 42.12 6.00
C PRO A 109 7.73 41.90 4.52
N GLY A 110 7.17 42.75 3.66
CA GLY A 110 7.14 42.58 2.19
C GLY A 110 8.48 42.18 1.56
N SER A 111 8.41 41.14 0.72
CA SER A 111 9.57 40.55 0.05
C SER A 111 10.31 41.52 -0.87
N THR A 112 11.64 41.39 -0.92
CA THR A 112 12.52 42.03 -1.91
C THR A 112 12.34 41.48 -3.34
N THR A 113 11.53 40.42 -3.49
CA THR A 113 11.33 39.68 -4.73
C THR A 113 10.18 40.25 -5.55
N ASN A 114 10.34 40.31 -6.88
CA ASN A 114 9.31 40.80 -7.79
C ASN A 114 8.11 39.83 -7.82
N CYS A 115 7.11 40.11 -6.98
CA CYS A 115 5.92 39.28 -6.85
C CYS A 115 5.21 39.08 -8.19
N THR A 116 5.20 40.06 -9.10
CA THR A 116 4.60 39.92 -10.44
C THR A 116 5.26 38.79 -11.23
N ALA A 117 6.59 38.70 -11.20
CA ALA A 117 7.33 37.62 -11.87
C ALA A 117 7.03 36.26 -11.23
N MET A 118 6.92 36.21 -9.90
CA MET A 118 6.53 35.00 -9.17
C MET A 118 5.12 34.54 -9.55
N ARG A 119 4.16 35.46 -9.67
CA ARG A 119 2.78 35.15 -10.10
C ARG A 119 2.75 34.55 -11.50
N VAL A 120 3.52 35.09 -12.44
CA VAL A 120 3.65 34.54 -13.80
C VAL A 120 4.25 33.14 -13.78
N ALA A 121 5.28 32.91 -12.97
CA ALA A 121 5.93 31.60 -12.86
C ALA A 121 5.01 30.52 -12.25
N LEU A 122 4.12 30.91 -11.32
CA LEU A 122 3.19 29.99 -10.64
C LEU A 122 1.86 29.80 -11.39
N ASN A 123 1.61 30.57 -12.45
CA ASN A 123 0.45 30.41 -13.31
C ASN A 123 0.65 29.24 -14.28
N SER A 124 0.57 28.01 -13.75
CA SER A 124 0.92 26.79 -14.48
C SER A 124 -0.29 25.98 -14.94
N SER A 125 -1.51 26.53 -14.89
CA SER A 125 -2.73 25.75 -15.09
C SER A 125 -3.46 26.09 -16.39
N THR A 126 -4.18 25.11 -16.93
CA THR A 126 -5.13 25.28 -18.05
C THR A 126 -6.41 26.00 -17.61
N ILE A 127 -6.55 26.32 -16.32
CA ILE A 127 -7.68 27.02 -15.74
C ILE A 127 -7.29 28.50 -15.61
N ALA A 128 -8.02 29.37 -16.31
CA ALA A 128 -7.79 30.80 -16.23
C ALA A 128 -7.88 31.27 -14.78
N GLY A 129 -6.88 32.03 -14.33
CA GLY A 129 -6.87 32.59 -12.98
C GLY A 129 -6.46 31.64 -11.86
N PHE A 130 -6.11 30.38 -12.13
CA PHE A 130 -5.68 29.43 -11.10
C PHE A 130 -4.18 29.15 -11.15
N GLY A 131 -3.54 29.06 -9.97
CA GLY A 131 -2.26 28.42 -9.83
C GLY A 131 -2.04 27.85 -8.43
N TYR A 132 -0.89 27.18 -8.26
CA TYR A 132 -0.52 26.59 -6.99
C TYR A 132 0.98 26.69 -6.75
N LEU A 133 1.36 26.85 -5.48
CA LEU A 133 2.72 26.85 -5.01
C LEU A 133 3.01 25.51 -4.33
N ARG A 134 3.91 24.72 -4.91
CA ARG A 134 4.52 23.56 -4.26
C ARG A 134 5.87 24.00 -3.68
N SER A 135 6.20 23.54 -2.48
CA SER A 135 7.51 23.74 -1.83
C SER A 135 8.71 23.44 -2.76
N SER A 136 8.58 22.50 -3.70
CA SER A 136 9.66 22.13 -4.62
C SER A 136 9.82 23.02 -5.86
N VAL A 137 8.81 23.82 -6.25
CA VAL A 137 8.82 24.58 -7.53
C VAL A 137 9.64 25.86 -7.44
N VAL A 138 9.97 26.31 -6.23
CA VAL A 138 10.87 27.47 -6.00
C VAL A 138 12.33 27.05 -5.84
N LEU A 139 12.62 25.73 -5.79
CA LEU A 139 13.97 25.16 -5.64
C LEU A 139 14.60 24.79 -7.00
N ASN A 140 14.58 25.71 -7.97
CA ASN A 140 15.57 25.62 -9.05
C ASN A 140 16.94 25.97 -8.45
N GLU A 141 17.89 25.03 -8.55
CA GLU A 141 19.19 24.99 -7.85
C GLU A 141 20.11 26.20 -8.08
N ASP A 142 19.75 27.16 -8.94
CA ASP A 142 20.58 28.32 -9.28
C ASP A 142 20.07 29.69 -8.77
N ASN A 143 18.84 29.80 -8.22
CA ASN A 143 18.30 31.05 -7.65
C ASN A 143 17.01 30.77 -6.83
N SER A 144 17.11 29.95 -5.78
CA SER A 144 15.95 29.63 -4.95
C SER A 144 15.49 30.84 -4.14
N SER A 145 14.32 31.39 -4.45
CA SER A 145 13.60 32.23 -3.49
C SER A 145 13.11 31.33 -2.35
N ASP A 146 13.22 31.78 -1.11
CA ASP A 146 12.70 31.02 0.02
C ASP A 146 11.18 30.81 -0.15
N TRP A 147 10.61 29.67 0.26
CA TRP A 147 9.16 29.42 0.17
C TRP A 147 8.36 30.54 0.85
N CYS A 148 8.91 31.08 1.94
CA CYS A 148 8.33 32.21 2.65
C CYS A 148 8.32 33.51 1.84
N GLU A 149 9.31 33.74 0.98
CA GLU A 149 9.27 34.87 0.05
C GLU A 149 8.12 34.74 -0.95
N ALA A 150 7.91 33.54 -1.49
CA ALA A 150 6.81 33.29 -2.41
C ALA A 150 5.44 33.45 -1.71
N VAL A 151 5.31 32.97 -0.47
CA VAL A 151 4.07 33.13 0.33
C VAL A 151 3.80 34.59 0.67
N SER A 152 4.83 35.37 1.01
CA SER A 152 4.67 36.80 1.35
C SER A 152 4.09 37.64 0.20
N CYS A 153 4.24 37.20 -1.06
CA CYS A 153 3.62 37.83 -2.23
C CYS A 153 2.09 37.75 -2.28
N PHE A 154 1.50 36.98 -1.36
CA PHE A 154 0.07 36.81 -1.20
C PHE A 154 -0.48 37.46 0.08
N ASN A 155 0.29 38.30 0.79
CA ASN A 155 -0.16 38.95 2.04
C ASN A 155 -1.51 39.70 1.90
N ASP A 156 -1.84 40.22 0.72
CA ASP A 156 -3.12 40.90 0.50
C ASP A 156 -4.30 39.95 0.19
N TYR A 157 -4.03 38.67 -0.08
CA TYR A 157 -5.02 37.69 -0.52
C TYR A 157 -5.81 37.14 0.67
N LYS A 158 -7.10 36.92 0.44
CA LYS A 158 -7.99 36.32 1.44
C LYS A 158 -7.59 34.88 1.73
N VAL A 159 -7.17 34.60 2.95
CA VAL A 159 -6.90 33.22 3.39
C VAL A 159 -8.22 32.51 3.65
N ILE A 160 -8.42 31.37 3.00
CA ILE A 160 -9.69 30.66 3.05
C ILE A 160 -9.66 29.60 4.16
N PRO A 161 -10.55 29.69 5.15
CA PRO A 161 -10.68 28.67 6.18
C PRO A 161 -11.26 27.39 5.57
N SER A 162 -10.61 26.27 5.85
CA SER A 162 -10.98 24.96 5.33
C SER A 162 -10.65 23.82 6.29
N THR A 163 -11.47 22.77 6.27
CA THR A 163 -11.24 21.55 7.04
C THR A 163 -10.88 20.38 6.11
N PRO A 164 -9.83 19.59 6.41
CA PRO A 164 -9.46 18.46 5.57
C PRO A 164 -10.48 17.33 5.67
N ARG A 165 -10.84 16.74 4.52
CA ARG A 165 -11.55 15.46 4.45
C ARG A 165 -10.58 14.30 4.64
N ASP A 166 -11.09 13.09 4.88
CA ASP A 166 -10.26 11.88 4.87
C ASP A 166 -9.57 11.66 3.51
N SER A 167 -10.15 12.17 2.42
CA SER A 167 -9.54 12.18 1.10
C SER A 167 -8.30 13.07 1.02
N ALA A 168 -8.09 14.07 1.89
CA ALA A 168 -6.82 14.80 1.96
C ALA A 168 -5.68 13.96 2.58
N MET A 169 -5.98 12.81 3.18
CA MET A 169 -5.00 11.90 3.79
C MET A 169 -4.56 10.83 2.79
N TRP A 170 -3.88 11.26 1.72
CA TRP A 170 -3.27 10.36 0.75
C TRP A 170 -2.03 9.66 1.28
N PRO A 171 -1.86 8.35 1.02
CA PRO A 171 -0.76 7.57 1.56
C PRO A 171 0.60 8.19 1.21
N THR A 172 1.47 8.32 2.21
CA THR A 172 2.87 8.70 2.01
C THR A 172 3.69 7.49 1.54
N LEU A 173 4.92 7.75 1.10
CA LEU A 173 5.89 6.68 0.84
C LEU A 173 6.10 5.81 2.08
N LEU A 174 6.19 6.41 3.28
CA LEU A 174 6.30 5.68 4.54
C LEU A 174 5.06 4.81 4.81
N THR A 175 3.85 5.36 4.72
CA THR A 175 2.62 4.58 4.99
C THR A 175 2.48 3.41 4.02
N SER A 176 2.80 3.64 2.75
CA SER A 176 2.74 2.63 1.69
C SER A 176 3.77 1.52 1.91
N TRP A 177 5.02 1.91 2.20
CA TRP A 177 6.10 0.99 2.49
C TRP A 177 5.84 0.18 3.77
N ALA A 178 5.39 0.82 4.85
CA ALA A 178 5.08 0.17 6.13
C ALA A 178 3.99 -0.90 5.98
N THR A 179 2.94 -0.56 5.23
CA THR A 179 1.85 -1.49 4.89
C THR A 179 2.38 -2.71 4.13
N CYS A 180 3.22 -2.49 3.11
CA CYS A 180 3.89 -3.56 2.37
C CYS A 180 4.78 -4.44 3.25
N ALA A 181 5.66 -3.80 4.02
CA ALA A 181 6.64 -4.45 4.87
C ALA A 181 5.97 -5.42 5.85
N GLY A 182 4.85 -5.03 6.48
CA GLY A 182 4.17 -5.87 7.46
C GLY A 182 3.74 -7.24 6.93
N PHE A 183 3.03 -7.31 5.79
CA PHE A 183 2.62 -8.61 5.24
C PHE A 183 3.80 -9.39 4.62
N LEU A 184 4.88 -8.71 4.23
CA LEU A 184 6.09 -9.32 3.70
C LEU A 184 6.98 -9.95 4.77
N VAL A 185 7.12 -9.32 5.94
CA VAL A 185 7.76 -9.95 7.12
C VAL A 185 7.04 -11.26 7.43
N GLY A 186 5.71 -11.23 7.50
CA GLY A 186 4.91 -12.44 7.70
C GLY A 186 5.16 -13.48 6.61
N SER A 187 5.23 -13.07 5.33
CA SER A 187 5.48 -13.99 4.21
C SER A 187 6.86 -14.64 4.27
N LEU A 188 7.92 -13.86 4.54
CA LEU A 188 9.29 -14.37 4.72
C LEU A 188 9.38 -15.32 5.90
N PHE A 189 8.73 -14.97 7.00
CA PHE A 189 8.67 -15.81 8.18
C PHE A 189 7.97 -17.15 7.89
N GLN A 190 6.83 -17.11 7.20
CA GLN A 190 6.15 -18.33 6.77
C GLN A 190 6.99 -19.15 5.78
N LEU A 191 7.76 -18.51 4.90
CA LEU A 191 8.70 -19.21 4.02
C LEU A 191 9.82 -19.91 4.81
N LEU A 192 10.36 -19.26 5.86
CA LEU A 192 11.33 -19.89 6.76
C LEU A 192 10.74 -21.13 7.46
N LEU A 193 9.51 -21.04 7.96
CA LEU A 193 8.83 -22.20 8.56
C LEU A 193 8.60 -23.32 7.56
N GLN A 194 8.17 -22.99 6.35
CA GLN A 194 7.99 -23.96 5.26
C GLN A 194 9.31 -24.63 4.87
N GLN A 195 10.42 -23.88 4.82
CA GLN A 195 11.76 -24.43 4.61
C GLN A 195 12.15 -25.37 5.75
N LYS A 196 11.95 -24.96 7.01
CA LYS A 196 12.26 -25.79 8.20
C LYS A 196 11.48 -27.10 8.17
N ALA A 197 10.20 -27.01 7.83
CA ALA A 197 9.31 -28.13 7.69
C ALA A 197 9.78 -29.10 6.59
N LEU A 198 10.19 -28.59 5.43
CA LEU A 198 10.68 -29.40 4.30
C LEU A 198 11.90 -30.28 4.65
N TYR A 199 12.74 -29.82 5.59
CA TYR A 199 13.90 -30.56 6.08
C TYR A 199 13.65 -31.31 7.40
N SER A 200 12.44 -31.23 7.95
CA SER A 200 12.06 -31.98 9.15
C SER A 200 11.78 -33.47 8.84
N PRO A 201 11.90 -34.37 9.82
CA PRO A 201 11.61 -35.79 9.62
C PRO A 201 10.16 -36.00 9.17
N ARG A 202 9.95 -36.79 8.11
CA ARG A 202 8.61 -37.08 7.54
C ARG A 202 7.71 -37.90 8.46
N ASN A 203 8.30 -38.59 9.44
CA ASN A 203 7.58 -39.52 10.32
C ASN A 203 6.88 -38.83 11.50
N LYS A 204 6.85 -37.49 11.54
CA LYS A 204 6.13 -36.78 12.60
C LYS A 204 4.65 -36.71 12.25
N PRO A 205 3.75 -37.29 13.06
CA PRO A 205 2.31 -37.18 12.83
C PRO A 205 1.87 -35.73 12.95
N CYS A 206 0.98 -35.29 12.04
CA CYS A 206 0.48 -33.93 12.04
C CYS A 206 -0.37 -33.69 13.32
N LYS A 207 -0.04 -32.69 14.15
CA LYS A 207 -0.68 -32.40 15.45
C LYS A 207 -1.84 -31.41 15.39
N GLY A 208 -2.51 -31.29 14.23
CA GLY A 208 -3.62 -30.35 14.10
C GLY A 208 -3.17 -28.89 14.22
N LEU A 209 -3.95 -28.10 14.96
CA LEU A 209 -3.63 -26.71 15.33
C LEU A 209 -2.33 -26.60 16.14
N GLY A 210 -1.93 -27.67 16.85
CA GLY A 210 -0.69 -27.70 17.63
C GLY A 210 0.60 -27.61 16.81
N ASP A 211 0.54 -27.86 15.49
CA ASP A 211 1.68 -27.65 14.58
C ASP A 211 1.84 -26.18 14.16
N VAL A 212 0.79 -25.36 14.33
CA VAL A 212 0.89 -23.91 14.09
C VAL A 212 1.51 -23.28 15.33
N HIS A 213 2.79 -22.94 15.21
CA HIS A 213 3.53 -22.30 16.29
C HIS A 213 2.86 -21.00 16.80
N TRP A 214 2.97 -20.74 18.10
CA TRP A 214 2.33 -19.59 18.76
C TRP A 214 2.69 -18.25 18.09
N TYR A 215 3.94 -18.08 17.66
CA TYR A 215 4.41 -16.85 17.02
C TYR A 215 3.80 -16.61 15.63
N SER A 216 3.28 -17.65 14.95
CA SER A 216 2.58 -17.48 13.68
C SER A 216 1.26 -16.75 13.87
N TRP A 217 0.65 -16.85 15.05
CA TRP A 217 -0.59 -16.15 15.37
C TRP A 217 -0.44 -14.64 15.43
N LEU A 218 0.77 -14.12 15.71
CA LEU A 218 1.04 -12.68 15.65
C LEU A 218 0.87 -12.16 14.20
N PHE A 219 1.44 -12.86 13.22
CA PHE A 219 1.31 -12.51 11.81
C PHE A 219 -0.11 -12.75 11.28
N ILE A 220 -0.79 -13.80 11.73
CA ILE A 220 -2.19 -14.06 11.38
C ILE A 220 -3.09 -12.96 11.93
N GLY A 221 -2.89 -12.54 13.18
CA GLY A 221 -3.61 -11.42 13.79
C GLY A 221 -3.39 -10.12 13.02
N TYR A 222 -2.14 -9.79 12.70
CA TYR A 222 -1.81 -8.62 11.88
C TYR A 222 -2.50 -8.65 10.51
N ASP A 223 -2.44 -9.78 9.81
CA ASP A 223 -3.08 -9.93 8.49
C ASP A 223 -4.59 -9.84 8.58
N LEU A 224 -5.21 -10.39 9.64
CA LEU A 224 -6.65 -10.33 9.87
C LEU A 224 -7.11 -8.89 10.12
N VAL A 225 -6.41 -8.17 11.01
CA VAL A 225 -6.70 -6.74 11.27
C VAL A 225 -6.55 -5.93 9.99
N SER A 226 -5.45 -6.14 9.26
CA SER A 226 -5.20 -5.48 7.96
C SER A 226 -6.30 -5.79 6.93
N PHE A 227 -6.75 -7.04 6.84
CA PHE A 227 -7.82 -7.46 5.93
C PHE A 227 -9.16 -6.82 6.29
N THR A 228 -9.55 -6.85 7.57
CA THR A 228 -10.79 -6.25 8.05
C THR A 228 -10.77 -4.74 7.82
N TRP A 229 -9.65 -4.11 8.14
CA TRP A 229 -9.50 -2.67 7.99
C TRP A 229 -9.61 -2.23 6.53
N TRP A 230 -8.98 -2.97 5.63
CA TRP A 230 -9.08 -2.70 4.19
C TRP A 230 -10.53 -2.68 3.71
N TRP A 231 -11.36 -3.64 4.17
CA TRP A 231 -12.78 -3.68 3.83
C TRP A 231 -13.58 -2.51 4.42
N VAL A 232 -13.25 -2.07 5.64
CA VAL A 232 -13.85 -0.88 6.24
C VAL A 232 -13.49 0.38 5.45
N SER A 233 -12.21 0.56 5.08
CA SER A 233 -11.76 1.67 4.23
C SER A 233 -12.44 1.63 2.85
N PHE A 234 -12.52 0.45 2.23
CA PHE A 234 -13.20 0.27 0.94
C PHE A 234 -14.69 0.58 1.03
N GLY A 235 -15.38 0.12 2.07
CA GLY A 235 -16.80 0.42 2.29
C GLY A 235 -17.06 1.92 2.43
N LYS A 236 -16.19 2.64 3.15
CA LYS A 236 -16.24 4.11 3.23
C LYS A 236 -16.02 4.77 1.88
N LEU A 237 -15.05 4.29 1.10
CA LEU A 237 -14.80 4.79 -0.26
C LEU A 237 -15.99 4.54 -1.19
N ALA A 238 -16.59 3.36 -1.15
CA ALA A 238 -17.75 3.04 -1.98
C ALA A 238 -18.99 3.86 -1.60
N ALA A 239 -19.16 4.18 -0.31
CA ALA A 239 -20.27 4.99 0.18
C ALA A 239 -20.09 6.48 -0.10
N ALA A 240 -18.87 7.01 0.01
CA ALA A 240 -18.55 8.43 -0.20
C ALA A 240 -17.20 8.60 -0.93
N PRO A 241 -17.17 8.41 -2.27
CA PRO A 241 -15.94 8.46 -3.06
C PRO A 241 -15.21 9.81 -3.01
N GLU A 242 -15.91 10.89 -2.69
CA GLU A 242 -15.37 12.26 -2.65
C GLU A 242 -14.66 12.60 -1.34
N SER A 243 -15.03 11.96 -0.22
CA SER A 243 -14.55 12.31 1.12
C SER A 243 -13.69 11.24 1.76
N ALA A 244 -13.78 9.98 1.33
CA ALA A 244 -13.07 8.88 1.97
C ALA A 244 -11.59 8.76 1.56
N ALA A 245 -10.77 8.28 2.49
CA ALA A 245 -9.37 7.92 2.23
C ALA A 245 -9.26 6.76 1.23
N THR A 246 -8.16 6.74 0.47
CA THR A 246 -7.88 5.70 -0.53
C THR A 246 -7.30 4.45 0.15
N PRO A 247 -7.97 3.29 0.11
CA PRO A 247 -7.41 2.05 0.62
C PRO A 247 -6.26 1.57 -0.25
N PHE A 248 -5.33 0.84 0.34
CA PHE A 248 -4.15 0.32 -0.36
C PHE A 248 -4.52 -0.72 -1.43
N ILE A 249 -4.08 -0.51 -2.68
CA ILE A 249 -4.55 -1.34 -3.82
C ILE A 249 -4.03 -2.78 -3.83
N VAL A 250 -3.01 -3.10 -3.03
CA VAL A 250 -2.38 -4.44 -3.01
C VAL A 250 -2.96 -5.33 -1.90
N GLY A 251 -3.99 -4.89 -1.16
CA GLY A 251 -4.57 -5.66 -0.04
C GLY A 251 -5.01 -7.10 -0.36
N TRP A 252 -5.39 -7.37 -1.61
CA TRP A 252 -5.80 -8.69 -2.12
C TRP A 252 -4.73 -9.79 -1.97
N VAL A 253 -3.45 -9.44 -1.79
CA VAL A 253 -2.39 -10.42 -1.59
C VAL A 253 -2.50 -11.17 -0.26
N ILE A 254 -3.15 -10.58 0.75
CA ILE A 254 -3.36 -11.22 2.05
C ILE A 254 -4.22 -12.49 1.89
N PRO A 255 -5.47 -12.42 1.40
CA PRO A 255 -6.25 -13.65 1.21
C PRO A 255 -5.62 -14.59 0.17
N TRP A 256 -4.93 -14.07 -0.85
CA TRP A 256 -4.16 -14.89 -1.79
C TRP A 256 -3.06 -15.72 -1.10
N LYS A 257 -2.32 -15.10 -0.16
CA LYS A 257 -1.33 -15.76 0.70
C LYS A 257 -1.93 -16.93 1.48
N TYR A 258 -3.07 -16.71 2.15
CA TYR A 258 -3.74 -17.74 2.95
C TYR A 258 -4.30 -18.88 2.10
N ALA A 259 -4.83 -18.59 0.91
CA ALA A 259 -5.27 -19.61 -0.04
C ALA A 259 -4.11 -20.57 -0.44
N GLY A 260 -2.89 -20.03 -0.52
CA GLY A 260 -1.65 -20.77 -0.72
C GLY A 260 -1.18 -21.54 0.52
N LEU A 261 -1.17 -20.90 1.69
CA LEU A 261 -0.67 -21.48 2.95
C LEU A 261 -1.40 -22.77 3.33
N PHE A 262 -2.72 -22.83 3.19
CA PHE A 262 -3.51 -24.02 3.52
C PHE A 262 -3.21 -25.25 2.65
N ARG A 263 -2.45 -25.10 1.56
CA ARG A 263 -1.99 -26.23 0.74
C ARG A 263 -0.85 -27.01 1.40
N TYR A 264 -0.08 -26.38 2.29
CA TYR A 264 1.19 -26.89 2.77
C TYR A 264 1.28 -26.93 4.31
N HIS A 265 2.14 -27.78 4.84
CA HIS A 265 2.47 -27.84 6.27
C HIS A 265 3.15 -26.52 6.71
N PRO A 266 2.86 -26.00 7.92
CA PRO A 266 2.02 -26.57 8.98
C PRO A 266 0.51 -26.30 8.84
N PHE A 267 0.10 -25.32 8.03
CA PHE A 267 -1.30 -24.89 7.98
C PHE A 267 -2.27 -25.93 7.44
N SER A 268 -1.84 -26.74 6.47
CA SER A 268 -2.66 -27.86 5.98
C SER A 268 -2.96 -28.90 7.08
N CYS A 269 -2.12 -28.98 8.11
CA CYS A 269 -2.25 -29.90 9.23
C CYS A 269 -3.28 -29.43 10.25
N ALA A 270 -3.52 -28.12 10.35
CA ALA A 270 -4.57 -27.55 11.20
C ALA A 270 -5.96 -28.12 10.89
N PHE A 271 -6.20 -28.55 9.65
CA PHE A 271 -7.45 -29.18 9.23
C PHE A 271 -7.50 -30.70 9.48
N GLY A 272 -6.40 -31.32 9.93
CA GLY A 272 -6.30 -32.75 10.19
C GLY A 272 -6.79 -33.61 9.01
N THR A 273 -7.74 -34.50 9.28
CA THR A 273 -8.38 -35.37 8.29
C THR A 273 -9.48 -34.67 7.46
N ASN A 274 -9.92 -33.46 7.84
CA ASN A 274 -11.00 -32.74 7.18
C ASN A 274 -10.56 -32.11 5.85
N ARG A 275 -10.46 -32.94 4.81
CA ARG A 275 -10.10 -32.53 3.44
C ARG A 275 -11.10 -31.54 2.85
N ARG A 276 -12.40 -31.71 3.13
CA ARG A 276 -13.47 -30.83 2.62
C ARG A 276 -13.33 -29.42 3.20
N GLY A 277 -13.16 -29.30 4.51
CA GLY A 277 -12.96 -28.01 5.19
C GLY A 277 -11.75 -27.26 4.65
N LYS A 278 -10.62 -27.94 4.43
CA LYS A 278 -9.43 -27.35 3.80
C LYS A 278 -9.70 -26.82 2.40
N SER A 279 -10.37 -27.60 1.55
CA SER A 279 -10.68 -27.19 0.17
C SER A 279 -11.66 -26.01 0.14
N VAL A 280 -12.68 -26.02 1.01
CA VAL A 280 -13.64 -24.92 1.14
C VAL A 280 -12.94 -23.65 1.62
N ALA A 281 -12.14 -23.72 2.69
CA ALA A 281 -11.39 -22.57 3.20
C ALA A 281 -10.49 -21.97 2.12
N ARG A 282 -9.74 -22.81 1.38
CA ARG A 282 -8.93 -22.35 0.25
C ARG A 282 -9.77 -21.65 -0.83
N GLY A 283 -10.91 -22.22 -1.18
CA GLY A 283 -11.84 -21.62 -2.14
C GLY A 283 -12.33 -20.25 -1.70
N ILE A 284 -12.74 -20.11 -0.44
CA ILE A 284 -13.17 -18.83 0.16
C ILE A 284 -12.07 -17.78 0.05
N PHE A 285 -10.84 -18.09 0.45
CA PHE A 285 -9.73 -17.14 0.38
C PHE A 285 -9.35 -16.76 -1.06
N TYR A 286 -9.43 -17.68 -2.03
CA TYR A 286 -9.28 -17.31 -3.44
C TYR A 286 -10.38 -16.37 -3.93
N ILE A 287 -11.64 -16.66 -3.59
CA ILE A 287 -12.77 -15.80 -3.95
C ILE A 287 -12.58 -14.41 -3.33
N LEU A 288 -12.24 -14.33 -2.04
CA LEU A 288 -11.96 -13.06 -1.37
C LEU A 288 -10.80 -12.29 -2.02
N ALA A 289 -9.73 -12.97 -2.42
CA ALA A 289 -8.63 -12.34 -3.16
C ALA A 289 -9.08 -11.77 -4.50
N VAL A 290 -9.91 -12.50 -5.26
CA VAL A 290 -10.45 -12.02 -6.54
C VAL A 290 -11.38 -10.82 -6.32
N ILE A 291 -12.28 -10.87 -5.34
CA ILE A 291 -13.19 -9.76 -5.03
C ILE A 291 -12.37 -8.52 -4.61
N GLN A 292 -11.37 -8.68 -3.72
CA GLN A 292 -10.50 -7.56 -3.33
C GLN A 292 -9.69 -7.03 -4.52
N TRP A 293 -9.22 -7.88 -5.43
CA TRP A 293 -8.51 -7.46 -6.63
C TRP A 293 -9.40 -6.64 -7.58
N ILE A 294 -10.67 -7.04 -7.78
CA ILE A 294 -11.66 -6.26 -8.55
C ILE A 294 -11.94 -4.92 -7.86
N ALA A 295 -12.13 -4.95 -6.54
CA ALA A 295 -12.37 -3.75 -5.75
C ALA A 295 -11.14 -2.81 -5.78
N SER A 296 -9.91 -3.32 -5.82
CA SER A 296 -8.71 -2.51 -6.05
C SER A 296 -8.71 -1.82 -7.41
N TRP A 297 -9.23 -2.43 -8.48
CA TRP A 297 -9.41 -1.74 -9.76
C TRP A 297 -10.40 -0.58 -9.68
N TYR A 298 -11.49 -0.73 -8.92
CA TYR A 298 -12.41 0.37 -8.65
C TYR A 298 -11.73 1.51 -7.88
N VAL A 299 -10.90 1.17 -6.89
CA VAL A 299 -10.07 2.16 -6.17
C VAL A 299 -9.14 2.88 -7.15
N ILE A 300 -8.45 2.17 -8.04
CA ILE A 300 -7.60 2.79 -9.07
C ILE A 300 -8.43 3.74 -9.94
N HIS A 301 -9.60 3.31 -10.41
CA HIS A 301 -10.46 4.11 -11.29
C HIS A 301 -10.92 5.42 -10.65
N ILE A 302 -11.34 5.42 -9.37
CA ILE A 302 -11.74 6.66 -8.67
C ILE A 302 -10.55 7.62 -8.52
N ASN A 303 -9.36 7.09 -8.26
CA ASN A 303 -8.19 7.91 -7.94
C ASN A 303 -7.35 8.30 -9.17
N LEU A 304 -7.61 7.67 -10.33
CA LEU A 304 -7.07 7.98 -11.65
C LEU A 304 -8.22 7.98 -12.69
N PRO A 305 -9.07 9.02 -12.72
CA PRO A 305 -10.18 9.10 -13.67
C PRO A 305 -9.71 9.14 -15.14
N SER A 306 -8.43 9.43 -15.40
CA SER A 306 -7.84 9.47 -16.73
C SER A 306 -6.38 9.01 -16.69
N LEU A 307 -6.04 7.98 -17.48
CA LEU A 307 -4.66 7.54 -17.74
C LEU A 307 -3.88 8.50 -18.66
N THR A 308 -4.55 9.50 -19.25
CA THR A 308 -4.04 10.36 -20.32
C THR A 308 -3.77 11.80 -19.89
N THR A 309 -4.35 12.24 -18.77
CA THR A 309 -4.08 13.55 -18.17
C THR A 309 -3.05 13.37 -17.08
N ALA A 310 -2.01 14.22 -17.08
CA ALA A 310 -0.95 14.28 -16.06
C ALA A 310 -1.45 14.73 -14.66
N THR A 311 -2.71 14.44 -14.35
CA THR A 311 -3.30 14.56 -13.02
C THR A 311 -2.83 13.35 -12.22
N GLY A 312 -1.72 13.49 -11.51
CA GLY A 312 -1.26 12.51 -10.51
C GLY A 312 -2.39 12.01 -9.61
N TRP A 313 -2.30 10.74 -9.18
CA TRP A 313 -3.17 10.19 -8.13
C TRP A 313 -3.21 11.16 -6.96
N GLY A 314 -4.39 11.39 -6.41
CA GLY A 314 -4.52 12.46 -5.42
C GLY A 314 -5.55 13.48 -5.83
N MET A 315 -5.39 13.86 -7.09
CA MET A 315 -6.20 14.88 -7.72
C MET A 315 -7.48 14.22 -8.19
N ARG A 316 -8.40 13.97 -7.26
CA ARG A 316 -9.80 13.61 -7.55
C ARG A 316 -10.57 14.79 -8.15
N ALA A 317 -9.90 15.74 -8.82
CA ALA A 317 -10.56 16.85 -9.49
C ALA A 317 -11.66 16.30 -10.40
N PRO A 318 -12.91 16.77 -10.28
CA PRO A 318 -13.34 18.01 -9.62
C PRO A 318 -13.74 17.90 -8.13
N ASN A 319 -13.57 16.76 -7.47
CA ASN A 319 -13.98 16.54 -6.08
C ASN A 319 -12.99 17.16 -5.08
N PRO A 320 -13.46 18.07 -4.20
CA PRO A 320 -12.60 18.75 -3.25
C PRO A 320 -12.15 17.79 -2.12
N SER A 321 -10.89 17.92 -1.70
CA SER A 321 -10.31 17.23 -0.54
C SER A 321 -10.46 18.02 0.76
N TYR A 322 -10.92 19.26 0.67
CA TYR A 322 -11.15 20.16 1.80
C TYR A 322 -12.56 20.75 1.74
N ASP A 323 -13.19 20.89 2.89
CA ASP A 323 -14.47 21.59 3.02
C ASP A 323 -14.22 23.05 3.36
N CYS A 324 -14.82 23.96 2.58
CA CYS A 324 -14.76 25.40 2.83
C CYS A 324 -15.59 25.74 4.07
N VAL A 325 -15.01 26.46 5.04
CA VAL A 325 -15.74 26.93 6.23
C VAL A 325 -16.29 28.32 5.94
N GLN A 326 -17.36 28.38 5.13
CA GLN A 326 -17.89 29.63 4.58
C GLN A 326 -18.18 30.69 5.67
N SER A 327 -18.67 30.28 6.84
CA SER A 327 -19.00 31.18 7.95
C SER A 327 -17.81 31.93 8.53
N GLN A 328 -16.58 31.45 8.30
CA GLN A 328 -15.35 32.07 8.78
C GLN A 328 -14.65 32.90 7.71
N VAL A 329 -15.10 32.84 6.45
CA VAL A 329 -14.43 33.52 5.33
C VAL A 329 -14.39 35.02 5.58
N ASP A 330 -15.49 35.66 5.96
CA ASP A 330 -15.53 37.11 6.11
C ASP A 330 -14.55 37.62 7.18
N ALA A 331 -14.41 36.87 8.28
CA ALA A 331 -13.51 37.17 9.40
C ALA A 331 -12.03 36.78 9.16
N ALA A 332 -11.74 36.01 8.11
CA ALA A 332 -10.38 35.57 7.79
C ALA A 332 -9.47 36.73 7.32
N PRO A 333 -8.14 36.63 7.47
CA PRO A 333 -7.21 37.68 7.04
C PRO A 333 -7.19 37.86 5.52
N GLY A 334 -6.79 39.06 5.09
CA GLY A 334 -6.68 39.45 3.68
C GLY A 334 -7.98 39.94 3.05
N THR A 335 -7.92 40.28 1.77
CA THR A 335 -9.03 40.82 0.99
C THR A 335 -9.34 39.98 -0.23
N SER A 336 -10.61 39.90 -0.62
CA SER A 336 -11.06 39.18 -1.81
C SER A 336 -11.98 40.06 -2.64
N THR A 337 -11.90 39.90 -3.95
CA THR A 337 -12.83 40.49 -4.93
C THR A 337 -14.12 39.68 -5.09
N CYS A 338 -14.16 38.45 -4.56
CA CYS A 338 -15.29 37.53 -4.66
C CYS A 338 -16.02 37.39 -3.32
N SER A 339 -17.30 37.01 -3.37
CA SER A 339 -18.05 36.66 -2.16
C SER A 339 -17.61 35.31 -1.58
N ALA A 340 -17.85 35.08 -0.28
CA ALA A 340 -17.58 33.79 0.35
C ALA A 340 -18.25 32.61 -0.37
N THR A 341 -19.46 32.79 -0.89
CA THR A 341 -20.18 31.79 -1.70
C THR A 341 -19.49 31.48 -3.03
N GLN A 342 -18.95 32.50 -3.70
CA GLN A 342 -18.23 32.34 -4.96
C GLN A 342 -16.87 31.65 -4.74
N ILE A 343 -16.20 31.95 -3.63
CA ILE A 343 -14.93 31.31 -3.28
C ILE A 343 -15.17 29.83 -2.96
N CYS A 344 -16.13 29.53 -2.09
CA CYS A 344 -16.40 28.14 -1.67
C CYS A 344 -16.97 27.26 -2.80
N SER A 345 -17.52 27.84 -3.88
CA SER A 345 -17.98 27.06 -5.03
C SER A 345 -16.88 26.66 -6.01
N ARG A 346 -15.66 27.22 -5.86
CA ARG A 346 -14.49 26.89 -6.69
C ARG A 346 -13.79 25.62 -6.17
N ASN A 347 -14.37 24.45 -6.48
CA ASN A 347 -13.89 23.15 -6.00
C ASN A 347 -12.39 22.88 -6.25
N TRP A 348 -11.83 23.40 -7.35
CA TRP A 348 -10.43 23.21 -7.71
C TRP A 348 -9.46 23.85 -6.69
N LEU A 349 -9.89 24.87 -5.95
CA LEU A 349 -9.07 25.53 -4.93
C LEU A 349 -8.88 24.64 -3.69
N PHE A 350 -9.83 23.74 -3.46
CA PHE A 350 -9.87 22.80 -2.35
C PHE A 350 -9.40 21.39 -2.72
N VAL A 351 -8.67 21.23 -3.82
CA VAL A 351 -8.03 19.96 -4.18
C VAL A 351 -6.68 19.86 -3.47
N ASP A 352 -6.34 18.67 -2.97
CA ASP A 352 -4.97 18.38 -2.53
C ASP A 352 -4.10 18.12 -3.78
N PHE A 353 -3.30 19.11 -4.17
CA PHE A 353 -2.36 19.00 -5.29
C PHE A 353 -1.13 18.13 -4.97
N GLY A 354 -1.12 17.53 -3.78
CA GLY A 354 -0.04 16.71 -3.27
C GLY A 354 1.19 17.53 -2.91
N PHE A 355 2.09 16.87 -2.19
CA PHE A 355 3.47 17.29 -2.11
C PHE A 355 4.26 16.45 -3.12
N HIS A 356 4.81 17.09 -4.14
CA HIS A 356 5.80 16.40 -4.97
C HIS A 356 7.10 16.40 -4.17
N PRO A 357 7.66 15.24 -3.79
CA PRO A 357 9.00 15.23 -3.22
C PRO A 357 9.92 15.94 -4.22
N SER A 358 10.75 16.87 -3.78
CA SER A 358 11.76 17.58 -4.61
C SER A 358 12.77 16.64 -5.29
N TYR A 359 12.57 15.33 -5.24
CA TYR A 359 13.45 14.31 -5.79
C TYR A 359 12.77 13.60 -6.98
N ARG A 360 13.19 14.04 -8.17
CA ARG A 360 12.81 13.62 -9.53
C ARG A 360 12.72 12.11 -9.84
N ASN A 361 13.07 11.20 -8.94
CA ASN A 361 13.50 9.87 -9.35
C ASN A 361 12.48 8.74 -9.12
N ALA A 362 11.39 8.94 -8.37
CA ALA A 362 10.32 7.95 -8.31
C ALA A 362 9.02 8.59 -7.86
N ASP A 363 8.06 8.68 -8.77
CA ASP A 363 6.67 8.93 -8.38
C ASP A 363 6.19 7.69 -7.58
N PRO A 364 5.89 7.81 -6.27
CA PRO A 364 5.40 6.68 -5.47
C PRO A 364 4.15 6.04 -6.08
N LEU A 365 3.43 6.78 -6.92
CA LEU A 365 2.24 6.33 -7.64
C LEU A 365 2.58 5.35 -8.76
N ILE A 366 3.63 5.64 -9.54
CA ILE A 366 4.15 4.72 -10.55
C ILE A 366 4.66 3.46 -9.86
N ALA A 367 5.36 3.60 -8.72
CA ALA A 367 5.87 2.45 -7.98
C ALA A 367 4.75 1.52 -7.47
N ILE A 368 3.71 2.06 -6.81
CA ILE A 368 2.59 1.27 -6.30
C ILE A 368 1.79 0.64 -7.44
N GLY A 369 1.55 1.37 -8.54
CA GLY A 369 0.89 0.85 -9.73
C GLY A 369 1.68 -0.28 -10.41
N LEU A 370 3.00 -0.12 -10.56
CA LEU A 370 3.90 -1.14 -11.09
C LEU A 370 3.92 -2.39 -10.20
N ILE A 371 3.95 -2.23 -8.87
CA ILE A 371 3.88 -3.36 -7.93
C ILE A 371 2.54 -4.09 -8.09
N PHE A 372 1.42 -3.37 -8.16
CA PHE A 372 0.10 -3.97 -8.38
C PHE A 372 0.03 -4.76 -9.70
N LEU A 373 0.55 -4.20 -10.79
CA LEU A 373 0.62 -4.86 -12.10
C LEU A 373 1.53 -6.09 -12.06
N ALA A 374 2.74 -5.96 -11.50
CA ALA A 374 3.69 -7.06 -11.38
C ALA A 374 3.11 -8.23 -10.56
N LEU A 375 2.47 -7.94 -9.43
CA LEU A 375 1.82 -8.96 -8.61
C LEU A 375 0.62 -9.59 -9.31
N THR A 376 -0.16 -8.81 -10.04
CA THR A 376 -1.26 -9.33 -10.87
C THR A 376 -0.74 -10.29 -11.93
N LEU A 377 0.31 -9.91 -12.67
CA LEU A 377 0.94 -10.77 -13.67
C LEU A 377 1.49 -12.06 -13.05
N LEU A 378 2.15 -11.97 -11.90
CA LEU A 378 2.69 -13.14 -11.19
C LEU A 378 1.58 -14.06 -10.67
N ALA A 379 0.49 -13.50 -10.13
CA ALA A 379 -0.66 -14.27 -9.65
C ALA A 379 -1.42 -14.98 -10.79
N LEU A 380 -1.48 -14.36 -11.97
CA LEU A 380 -2.10 -14.92 -13.17
C LEU A 380 -1.15 -15.83 -13.98
N SER A 381 0.16 -15.76 -13.75
CA SER A 381 1.16 -16.54 -14.49
C SER A 381 0.88 -18.04 -14.54
N PRO A 382 0.37 -18.73 -13.49
CA PRO A 382 0.07 -20.15 -13.59
C PRO A 382 -1.08 -20.43 -14.56
N LEU A 383 -2.11 -19.58 -14.58
CA LEU A 383 -3.24 -19.69 -15.51
C LEU A 383 -2.78 -19.42 -16.95
N PHE A 384 -1.97 -18.39 -17.15
CA PHE A 384 -1.38 -18.09 -18.46
C PHE A 384 -0.55 -19.25 -19.00
N MET A 385 0.33 -19.82 -18.17
CA MET A 385 1.14 -20.99 -18.55
C MET A 385 0.28 -22.23 -18.82
N MET A 386 -0.83 -22.40 -18.11
CA MET A 386 -1.80 -23.48 -18.39
C MET A 386 -2.47 -23.29 -19.76
N VAL A 387 -2.89 -22.07 -20.08
CA VAL A 387 -3.50 -21.73 -21.37
C VAL A 387 -2.51 -21.99 -22.52
N ILE A 388 -1.25 -21.52 -22.38
CA ILE A 388 -0.18 -21.82 -23.34
C ILE A 388 0.01 -23.33 -23.52
N ALA A 389 0.07 -24.08 -22.41
CA ALA A 389 0.25 -25.53 -22.47
C ALA A 389 -0.95 -26.24 -23.14
N CYS A 390 -2.17 -25.72 -22.99
CA CYS A 390 -3.34 -26.21 -23.72
C CYS A 390 -3.21 -25.98 -25.23
N PHE A 391 -2.80 -24.76 -25.66
CA PHE A 391 -2.61 -24.44 -27.08
C PHE A 391 -1.44 -25.19 -27.73
N LEU A 392 -0.38 -25.46 -26.98
CA LEU A 392 0.79 -26.18 -27.48
C LEU A 392 0.65 -27.71 -27.39
N ARG A 393 -0.44 -28.21 -26.81
CA ARG A 393 -0.67 -29.65 -26.61
C ARG A 393 -0.66 -30.44 -27.92
N ASP A 394 -1.22 -29.87 -28.97
CA ASP A 394 -1.28 -30.52 -30.29
C ASP A 394 0.12 -30.61 -30.94
N LYS A 395 1.00 -29.65 -30.64
CA LYS A 395 2.38 -29.62 -31.13
C LYS A 395 3.34 -30.43 -30.25
N SER A 396 2.99 -30.65 -28.99
CA SER A 396 3.81 -31.39 -28.04
C SER A 396 2.91 -32.17 -27.06
N PRO A 397 2.54 -33.42 -27.39
CA PRO A 397 1.62 -34.22 -26.58
C PRO A 397 2.13 -34.52 -25.16
N SER A 398 3.44 -34.37 -24.92
CA SER A 398 4.10 -34.55 -23.62
C SER A 398 3.89 -33.36 -22.66
N LEU A 399 3.47 -32.20 -23.17
CA LEU A 399 3.09 -31.03 -22.38
C LEU A 399 1.71 -31.26 -21.74
N SER A 400 1.69 -31.80 -20.53
CA SER A 400 0.48 -31.86 -19.71
C SER A 400 0.19 -30.47 -19.10
N PRO A 401 -0.93 -29.81 -19.42
CA PRO A 401 -1.24 -28.47 -18.89
C PRO A 401 -1.29 -28.42 -17.37
N ARG A 402 -1.76 -29.51 -16.73
CA ARG A 402 -1.77 -29.66 -15.28
C ARG A 402 -0.38 -29.84 -14.68
N ARG A 403 0.54 -30.49 -15.40
CA ARG A 403 1.94 -30.64 -14.97
C ARG A 403 2.65 -29.29 -15.09
N THR A 404 2.46 -28.56 -16.19
CA THR A 404 3.01 -27.22 -16.40
C THR A 404 2.51 -26.22 -15.36
N LEU A 405 1.20 -26.23 -15.07
CA LEU A 405 0.60 -25.42 -13.98
C LEU A 405 1.26 -25.67 -12.62
N ARG A 406 1.61 -26.93 -12.30
CA ARG A 406 2.27 -27.29 -11.04
C ARG A 406 3.72 -26.82 -10.97
N TRP A 407 4.41 -26.71 -12.11
CA TRP A 407 5.80 -26.22 -12.18
C TRP A 407 5.88 -24.70 -12.19
N ALA A 408 4.89 -24.05 -12.81
CA ALA A 408 4.83 -22.59 -12.95
C ALA A 408 4.26 -21.88 -11.72
N ASP A 409 3.73 -22.60 -10.72
CA ASP A 409 3.17 -22.04 -9.49
C ASP A 409 4.16 -22.17 -8.31
N PRO A 410 5.06 -21.19 -8.09
CA PRO A 410 5.92 -21.13 -6.90
C PRO A 410 5.12 -20.96 -5.60
N GLY A 411 3.83 -20.62 -5.70
CA GLY A 411 2.95 -20.33 -4.58
C GLY A 411 3.04 -18.88 -4.12
N PRO A 412 1.94 -18.34 -3.55
CA PRO A 412 1.86 -16.94 -3.12
C PRO A 412 2.97 -16.52 -2.15
N VAL A 413 3.31 -17.38 -1.19
CA VAL A 413 4.32 -17.09 -0.15
C VAL A 413 5.70 -16.88 -0.77
N ALA A 414 6.08 -17.69 -1.75
CA ALA A 414 7.37 -17.56 -2.43
C ALA A 414 7.42 -16.30 -3.30
N VAL A 415 6.33 -15.99 -4.01
CA VAL A 415 6.21 -14.75 -4.80
C VAL A 415 6.35 -13.52 -3.91
N LEU A 416 5.58 -13.46 -2.82
CA LEU A 416 5.66 -12.36 -1.86
C LEU A 416 7.06 -12.26 -1.22
N SER A 417 7.69 -13.38 -0.90
CA SER A 417 9.06 -13.40 -0.38
C SER A 417 10.13 -12.99 -1.41
N LEU A 418 9.81 -12.90 -2.70
CA LEU A 418 10.70 -12.28 -3.70
C LEU A 418 10.48 -10.77 -3.76
N LEU A 419 9.23 -10.33 -3.57
CA LEU A 419 8.88 -8.91 -3.50
C LEU A 419 9.63 -8.18 -2.37
N SER A 420 9.95 -8.87 -1.28
CA SER A 420 10.75 -8.30 -0.19
C SER A 420 12.10 -7.74 -0.63
N VAL A 421 12.71 -8.25 -1.71
CA VAL A 421 13.98 -7.70 -2.23
C VAL A 421 13.77 -6.29 -2.76
N PHE A 422 12.67 -6.06 -3.49
CA PHE A 422 12.31 -4.74 -3.97
C PHE A 422 11.98 -3.80 -2.80
N GLU A 423 11.24 -4.28 -1.80
CA GLU A 423 10.92 -3.46 -0.63
C GLU A 423 12.11 -3.15 0.27
N ILE A 424 13.14 -3.99 0.29
CA ILE A 424 14.43 -3.67 0.94
C ILE A 424 15.11 -2.50 0.23
N ILE A 425 15.13 -2.51 -1.10
CA ILE A 425 15.71 -1.40 -1.90
C ILE A 425 14.92 -0.12 -1.66
N THR A 426 13.58 -0.19 -1.71
CA THR A 426 12.71 0.94 -1.37
C THR A 426 12.92 1.42 0.07
N GLY A 427 13.16 0.50 1.01
CA GLY A 427 13.49 0.80 2.40
C GLY A 427 14.78 1.61 2.55
N CYS A 428 15.83 1.29 1.79
CA CYS A 428 17.05 2.10 1.75
C CYS A 428 16.78 3.53 1.27
N ILE A 429 16.00 3.68 0.19
CA ILE A 429 15.62 4.99 -0.37
C ILE A 429 14.78 5.76 0.65
N LEU A 430 13.84 5.09 1.32
CA LEU A 430 12.99 5.64 2.36
C LEU A 430 13.82 6.19 3.52
N VAL A 431 14.84 5.48 4.00
CA VAL A 431 15.71 5.97 5.08
C VAL A 431 16.43 7.25 4.67
N VAL A 432 16.95 7.32 3.44
CA VAL A 432 17.57 8.55 2.92
C VAL A 432 16.54 9.68 2.86
N ASP A 433 15.33 9.41 2.38
CA ASP A 433 14.23 10.38 2.33
C ASP A 433 13.86 10.87 3.73
N MET A 434 13.72 9.97 4.70
CA MET A 434 13.41 10.28 6.10
C MET A 434 14.47 11.14 6.78
N VAL A 435 15.76 10.84 6.59
CA VAL A 435 16.86 11.64 7.17
C VAL A 435 16.85 13.06 6.61
N LYS A 436 16.65 13.21 5.29
CA LYS A 436 16.54 14.53 4.67
C LYS A 436 15.33 15.29 5.19
N ARG A 437 14.22 14.57 5.33
CA ARG A 437 12.96 15.06 5.90
C ARG A 437 13.10 15.58 7.32
N LEU A 438 13.92 14.98 8.18
CA LEU A 438 14.16 15.51 9.55
C LEU A 438 14.67 16.96 9.57
N ASN A 439 15.30 17.42 8.49
CA ASN A 439 15.80 18.79 8.36
C ASN A 439 14.84 19.69 7.56
N GLY A 440 13.72 19.16 7.08
CA GLY A 440 12.74 19.89 6.28
C GLY A 440 11.74 20.67 7.13
N THR A 441 11.37 21.85 6.65
CA THR A 441 10.34 22.70 7.24
C THR A 441 8.92 22.20 6.91
N PRO A 442 7.91 22.40 7.79
CA PRO A 442 6.54 21.99 7.54
C PRO A 442 5.82 22.98 6.62
N ASP A 443 6.30 23.08 5.38
CA ASP A 443 5.75 24.00 4.38
C ASP A 443 4.56 23.33 3.67
N ALA A 444 3.45 24.04 3.54
CA ALA A 444 2.24 23.55 2.86
C ALA A 444 2.32 23.76 1.35
N THR A 445 1.56 22.95 0.61
CA THR A 445 1.13 23.34 -0.74
C THR A 445 0.04 24.40 -0.61
N VAL A 446 0.09 25.41 -1.47
CA VAL A 446 -0.85 26.54 -1.43
C VAL A 446 -1.52 26.68 -2.79
N GLY A 447 -2.84 26.58 -2.82
CA GLY A 447 -3.64 26.87 -4.02
C GLY A 447 -4.12 28.31 -3.97
N PHE A 448 -4.13 29.02 -5.11
CA PHE A 448 -4.59 30.40 -5.14
C PHE A 448 -5.42 30.70 -6.39
N ASP A 449 -6.31 31.67 -6.23
CA ASP A 449 -7.19 32.18 -7.26
C ASP A 449 -6.85 33.67 -7.51
N TRP A 450 -6.36 33.96 -8.72
CA TRP A 450 -6.01 35.30 -9.15
C TRP A 450 -7.23 36.20 -9.33
N GLU A 451 -8.37 35.65 -9.78
CA GLU A 451 -9.57 36.43 -10.05
C GLU A 451 -10.26 36.83 -8.76
N CYS A 452 -10.32 35.89 -7.81
CA CYS A 452 -10.93 36.11 -6.50
C CYS A 452 -9.97 36.67 -5.45
N GLN A 453 -8.67 36.80 -5.75
CA GLN A 453 -7.65 37.16 -4.77
C GLN A 453 -7.74 36.31 -3.49
N ALA A 454 -7.86 35.00 -3.67
CA ALA A 454 -8.11 34.08 -2.57
C ALA A 454 -7.05 32.97 -2.52
N ILE A 455 -6.71 32.52 -1.33
CA ILE A 455 -5.62 31.55 -1.11
C ILE A 455 -6.05 30.47 -0.13
N HIS A 456 -5.77 29.21 -0.48
CA HIS A 456 -6.08 28.04 0.30
C HIS A 456 -4.80 27.27 0.66
N VAL A 457 -4.66 26.99 1.95
CA VAL A 457 -3.51 26.28 2.53
C VAL A 457 -3.89 24.81 2.73
N THR A 458 -3.15 23.89 2.12
CA THR A 458 -3.33 22.45 2.33
C THR A 458 -2.59 21.97 3.58
N LEU A 459 -2.81 20.71 3.96
CA LEU A 459 -1.96 20.04 4.92
C LEU A 459 -0.52 19.93 4.40
N SER A 460 0.42 19.90 5.34
CA SER A 460 1.84 19.72 5.10
C SER A 460 2.15 18.28 4.65
N PRO A 461 3.37 18.02 4.15
CA PRO A 461 3.85 16.67 3.83
C PRO A 461 3.86 15.73 5.04
N TRP A 462 3.73 16.31 6.22
CA TRP A 462 3.78 15.67 7.51
C TRP A 462 2.42 15.47 8.14
N LYS A 463 1.34 15.65 7.38
CA LYS A 463 -0.06 15.52 7.82
C LYS A 463 -0.40 14.31 8.68
N TYR A 464 0.31 13.20 8.52
CA TYR A 464 0.13 11.99 9.34
C TYR A 464 0.79 12.05 10.72
N TYR A 465 1.72 12.98 10.92
CA TYR A 465 2.57 13.09 12.10
C TYR A 465 2.37 14.40 12.85
N ILE A 466 2.14 15.52 12.16
CA ILE A 466 2.19 16.90 12.72
C ILE A 466 0.82 17.57 12.73
N ASP A 467 0.15 17.61 11.58
CA ASP A 467 -0.90 18.61 11.36
C ASP A 467 -2.19 18.31 12.13
N LEU A 468 -2.43 17.07 12.54
CA LEU A 468 -3.65 16.70 13.26
C LEU A 468 -3.36 16.24 14.68
N ASP A 469 -3.88 16.99 15.66
CA ASP A 469 -3.84 16.61 17.07
C ASP A 469 -4.91 15.57 17.44
N TYR A 470 -6.04 15.53 16.71
CA TYR A 470 -7.13 14.59 16.96
C TYR A 470 -6.78 13.15 16.52
N GLU A 471 -6.99 12.18 17.41
CA GLU A 471 -6.79 10.74 17.15
C GLU A 471 -5.37 10.34 16.72
N ARG A 472 -4.33 11.08 17.13
CA ARG A 472 -2.93 10.85 16.71
C ARG A 472 -2.48 9.38 16.85
N GLY A 473 -2.74 8.74 18.01
CA GLY A 473 -2.40 7.34 18.24
C GLY A 473 -3.17 6.36 17.34
N TRP A 474 -4.43 6.66 17.04
CA TRP A 474 -5.27 5.88 16.13
C TRP A 474 -4.83 6.02 14.68
N ARG A 475 -4.50 7.23 14.23
CA ARG A 475 -3.95 7.50 12.89
C ARG A 475 -2.57 6.87 12.70
N LEU A 476 -1.71 6.92 13.73
CA LEU A 476 -0.43 6.22 13.76
C LEU A 476 -0.62 4.71 13.68
N THR A 477 -1.58 4.15 14.41
CA THR A 477 -1.89 2.72 14.34
C THR A 477 -2.39 2.36 12.94
N LYS A 478 -3.34 3.13 12.40
CA LYS A 478 -3.90 2.97 11.04
C LYS A 478 -2.82 2.94 9.95
N LEU A 479 -1.76 3.75 10.07
CA LEU A 479 -0.61 3.76 9.15
C LEU A 479 0.06 2.39 9.00
N TRP A 480 0.09 1.60 10.07
CA TRP A 480 0.68 0.26 10.10
C TRP A 480 -0.28 -0.85 9.68
N PHE A 481 -1.56 -0.54 9.44
CA PHE A 481 -2.58 -1.53 9.10
C PHE A 481 -3.30 -1.15 7.81
N ASN A 482 -2.70 -1.49 6.66
CA ASN A 482 -3.31 -1.62 5.33
C ASN A 482 -4.56 -0.75 5.05
N SER A 483 -4.42 0.56 5.30
CA SER A 483 -5.56 1.48 5.45
C SER A 483 -5.83 2.37 4.26
#